data_AF-A0A9P9EK46-F1
#
_entry.id   AF-A0A9P9EK46-F1
#
_cell.length_a   1.000
_cell.length_b   1.000
_cell.length_c   1.000
_cell.angle_alpha   90.00
_cell.angle_beta   90.00
_cell.angle_gamma   90.00
#
_symmetry.space_group_name_H-M   'P 1'
#
loop_
_entity.id
_entity.type
_entity.pdbx_description
1 polymer ?
#
loop_
_entity_poly.entity_id
_entity_poly.type
_entity_poly.pdbx_seq_one_letter_code
_entity_poly.pdbx_strand_id
1 'polypeptide(L)'
;MSMIKEIKALRWFEQYRCAHTPHLLACMSRSLPATTDPNAMTGGFTIAILMTKLSGERLDLDVWTFLPDTDRDQIRQGFKTALMNLLKLRVFPRDRGLHKQLWDKAENKCYIVDFESYGVADVQEPDSICMNKQYHYWNLCDFSTGYTHDEVDDWITHEEEDD
;
A
#
# COMPACT_ATOMS: atom_id res chain seq x y z
N MET A 1 -0.42 15.10 -7.99
CA MET A 1 -1.62 14.98 -7.11
C MET A 1 -1.78 13.54 -6.61
N SER A 2 -1.76 13.31 -5.30
CA SER A 2 -1.85 11.99 -4.63
C SER A 2 -3.06 11.16 -5.06
N MET A 3 -4.26 11.76 -5.02
CA MET A 3 -5.53 11.06 -5.27
C MET A 3 -5.67 10.51 -6.70
N ILE A 4 -5.06 11.17 -7.69
CA ILE A 4 -5.08 10.69 -9.08
C ILE A 4 -4.24 9.42 -9.22
N LYS A 5 -3.11 9.34 -8.49
CA LYS A 5 -2.28 8.13 -8.47
C LYS A 5 -3.05 6.97 -7.83
N GLU A 6 -3.72 7.20 -6.71
CA GLU A 6 -4.59 6.18 -6.08
C GLU A 6 -5.63 5.62 -7.06
N ILE A 7 -6.41 6.50 -7.73
CA ILE A 7 -7.43 6.06 -8.69
C ILE A 7 -6.80 5.27 -9.86
N LYS A 8 -5.64 5.70 -10.36
CA LYS A 8 -4.92 4.98 -11.42
C LYS A 8 -4.49 3.58 -10.97
N ALA A 9 -3.91 3.47 -9.77
CA ALA A 9 -3.51 2.19 -9.20
C ALA A 9 -4.71 1.25 -9.01
N LEU A 10 -5.80 1.73 -8.41
CA LEU A 10 -6.99 0.91 -8.17
C LEU A 10 -7.65 0.42 -9.47
N ARG A 11 -7.72 1.27 -10.51
CA ARG A 11 -8.19 0.85 -11.84
C ARG A 11 -7.30 -0.20 -12.47
N TRP A 12 -5.98 -0.05 -12.31
CA TRP A 12 -5.02 -1.04 -12.77
C TRP A 12 -5.25 -2.39 -12.08
N PHE A 13 -5.38 -2.40 -10.75
CA PHE A 13 -5.63 -3.62 -10.00
C PHE A 13 -6.96 -4.30 -10.36
N GLU A 14 -8.01 -3.51 -10.60
CA GLU A 14 -9.31 -4.02 -11.06
C GLU A 14 -9.20 -4.75 -12.40
N GLN A 15 -8.50 -4.15 -13.38
CA GLN A 15 -8.27 -4.75 -14.69
C GLN A 15 -7.59 -6.13 -14.60
N TYR A 16 -6.64 -6.28 -13.67
CA TYR A 16 -5.91 -7.52 -13.44
C TYR A 16 -6.49 -8.39 -12.33
N ARG A 17 -7.63 -7.99 -11.75
CA ARG A 17 -8.30 -8.67 -10.63
C ARG A 17 -7.34 -9.01 -9.48
N CYS A 18 -6.49 -8.05 -9.09
CA CYS A 18 -5.55 -8.27 -8.00
C CYS A 18 -6.31 -8.62 -6.72
N ALA A 19 -6.01 -9.78 -6.13
CA ALA A 19 -6.72 -10.25 -4.96
C ALA A 19 -6.26 -9.56 -3.65
N HIS A 20 -5.14 -8.84 -3.68
CA HIS A 20 -4.45 -8.30 -2.50
C HIS A 20 -4.60 -6.79 -2.32
N THR A 21 -5.54 -6.18 -3.05
CA THR A 21 -5.81 -4.74 -3.01
C THR A 21 -7.31 -4.50 -2.94
N PRO A 22 -7.76 -3.30 -2.52
CA PRO A 22 -9.15 -2.90 -2.68
C PRO A 22 -9.48 -2.69 -4.16
N HIS A 23 -10.74 -2.94 -4.52
CA HIS A 23 -11.24 -2.75 -5.88
C HIS A 23 -12.03 -1.46 -5.93
N LEU A 24 -11.74 -0.62 -6.93
CA LEU A 24 -12.48 0.62 -7.15
C LEU A 24 -13.93 0.31 -7.56
N LEU A 25 -14.89 0.91 -6.87
CA LEU A 25 -16.31 0.80 -7.20
C LEU A 25 -16.83 2.07 -7.87
N ALA A 26 -16.42 3.23 -7.36
CA ALA A 26 -16.75 4.52 -7.93
C ALA A 26 -15.77 5.60 -7.48
N CYS A 27 -15.69 6.69 -8.25
CA CYS A 27 -15.04 7.93 -7.83
C CYS A 27 -15.97 9.11 -8.13
N MET A 28 -16.06 10.06 -7.20
CA MET A 28 -16.79 11.32 -7.42
C MET A 28 -15.89 12.51 -7.11
N SER A 29 -16.09 13.60 -7.85
CA SER A 29 -15.50 14.90 -7.56
C SER A 29 -16.60 15.94 -7.48
N ARG A 30 -16.52 16.83 -6.48
CA ARG A 30 -17.49 17.91 -6.29
C ARG A 30 -16.80 19.18 -5.82
N SER A 31 -17.01 20.28 -6.54
CA SER A 31 -16.63 21.61 -6.08
C SER A 31 -17.44 22.00 -4.84
N LEU A 32 -16.78 22.60 -3.86
CA LEU A 32 -17.39 23.04 -2.62
C LEU A 32 -17.86 24.50 -2.77
N PRO A 33 -19.16 24.78 -2.60
CA PRO A 33 -19.64 26.15 -2.43
C PRO A 33 -18.94 26.84 -1.26
N ALA A 34 -18.67 28.14 -1.40
CA ALA A 34 -18.05 28.96 -0.35
C ALA A 34 -18.85 28.99 0.97
N THR A 35 -20.09 28.51 0.97
CA THR A 35 -20.99 28.47 2.14
C THR A 35 -21.03 27.11 2.84
N THR A 36 -20.25 26.12 2.39
CA THR A 36 -20.35 24.73 2.89
C THR A 36 -19.81 24.59 4.31
N ASP A 37 -18.69 25.25 4.60
CA ASP A 37 -18.08 25.32 5.93
C ASP A 37 -17.33 26.65 6.06
N PRO A 38 -17.35 27.33 7.22
CA PRO A 38 -16.61 28.58 7.42
C PRO A 38 -15.09 28.46 7.20
N ASN A 39 -14.55 27.25 7.31
CA ASN A 39 -13.15 26.91 7.07
C ASN A 39 -12.94 26.17 5.74
N ALA A 40 -13.99 26.02 4.92
CA ALA A 40 -13.83 25.43 3.59
C ALA A 40 -12.90 26.31 2.73
N MET A 41 -12.05 25.66 1.96
CA MET A 41 -11.26 26.35 0.95
C MET A 41 -12.20 26.88 -0.15
N THR A 42 -12.32 28.20 -0.27
CA THR A 42 -13.11 28.85 -1.33
C THR A 42 -12.61 28.40 -2.70
N GLY A 43 -13.51 27.87 -3.54
CA GLY A 43 -13.16 27.31 -4.85
C GLY A 43 -12.51 25.92 -4.79
N GLY A 44 -12.41 25.33 -3.60
CA GLY A 44 -11.93 23.98 -3.40
C GLY A 44 -12.90 22.92 -3.92
N PHE A 45 -12.44 21.67 -3.90
CA PHE A 45 -13.24 20.50 -4.28
C PHE A 45 -12.91 19.32 -3.38
N THR A 46 -13.83 18.36 -3.33
CA THR A 46 -13.63 17.08 -2.67
C THR A 46 -13.65 15.98 -3.71
N ILE A 47 -12.67 15.09 -3.64
CA ILE A 47 -12.71 13.80 -4.33
C ILE A 47 -13.01 12.73 -3.30
N ALA A 48 -13.96 11.86 -3.60
CA ALA A 48 -14.22 10.67 -2.80
C ALA A 48 -14.07 9.42 -3.67
N ILE A 49 -13.44 8.41 -3.10
CA ILE A 49 -13.26 7.09 -3.69
C ILE A 49 -14.14 6.12 -2.90
N LEU A 50 -14.94 5.34 -3.61
CA LEU A 50 -15.65 4.19 -3.06
C LEU A 50 -14.95 2.92 -3.55
N MET A 51 -14.60 2.04 -2.62
CA MET A 51 -13.89 0.80 -2.90
C MET A 51 -14.43 -0.35 -2.04
N THR A 52 -14.09 -1.58 -2.39
CA THR A 52 -14.48 -2.76 -1.61
C THR A 52 -13.92 -2.69 -0.19
N LYS A 53 -14.79 -2.97 0.80
CA LYS A 53 -14.33 -3.23 2.17
C LYS A 53 -13.62 -4.58 2.20
N LEU A 54 -12.37 -4.58 2.67
CA LEU A 54 -11.57 -5.79 2.80
C LEU A 54 -11.89 -6.49 4.13
N SER A 55 -11.91 -7.83 4.11
CA SER A 55 -11.96 -8.64 5.33
C SER A 55 -10.57 -8.66 5.92
N GLY A 56 -10.34 -7.99 7.04
CA GLY A 56 -9.03 -7.95 7.67
C GLY A 56 -8.92 -6.82 8.65
N GLU A 57 -8.03 -6.99 9.62
CA GLU A 57 -7.73 -5.99 10.63
C GLU A 57 -6.46 -5.24 10.23
N ARG A 58 -6.52 -3.91 10.34
CA ARG A 58 -5.34 -3.08 10.09
C ARG A 58 -4.27 -3.43 11.12
N LEU A 59 -3.05 -3.67 10.64
CA LEU A 59 -1.92 -3.83 11.53
C LEU A 59 -1.49 -2.47 12.06
N ASP A 60 -1.21 -2.42 13.36
CA ASP A 60 -0.54 -1.30 14.01
C ASP A 60 0.55 -1.82 14.93
N LEU A 61 1.27 -0.89 15.54
CA LEU A 61 2.41 -1.21 16.39
C LEU A 61 1.99 -1.98 17.64
N ASP A 62 0.85 -1.64 18.23
CA ASP A 62 0.36 -2.27 19.46
C ASP A 62 -0.01 -3.72 19.17
N VAL A 63 -0.83 -3.97 18.14
CA VAL A 63 -1.19 -5.32 17.71
C VAL A 63 0.07 -6.11 17.35
N TRP A 64 0.96 -5.55 16.52
CA TRP A 64 2.16 -6.24 16.06
C TRP A 64 3.09 -6.68 17.20
N THR A 65 3.27 -5.83 18.21
CA THR A 65 4.21 -6.08 19.31
C THR A 65 3.79 -7.24 20.20
N PHE A 66 2.48 -7.48 20.35
CA PHE A 66 1.93 -8.54 21.20
C PHE A 66 1.59 -9.83 20.45
N LEU A 67 1.80 -9.90 19.13
CA LEU A 67 1.56 -11.12 18.36
C LEU A 67 2.65 -12.18 18.62
N PRO A 68 2.27 -13.47 18.78
CA PRO A 68 3.22 -14.57 18.80
C PRO A 68 4.07 -14.62 17.52
N ASP A 69 5.32 -15.09 17.64
CA ASP A 69 6.25 -15.25 16.49
C ASP A 69 5.61 -16.03 15.34
N THR A 70 4.86 -17.09 15.66
CA THR A 70 4.16 -17.91 14.66
C THR A 70 3.12 -17.12 13.85
N ASP A 71 2.40 -16.19 14.50
CA ASP A 71 1.39 -15.37 13.84
C ASP A 71 2.09 -14.27 13.01
N ARG A 72 3.20 -13.71 13.52
CA ARG A 72 4.03 -12.74 12.78
C ARG A 72 4.65 -13.35 11.53
N ASP A 73 5.08 -14.61 11.59
CA ASP A 73 5.60 -15.33 10.44
C ASP A 73 4.52 -15.63 9.38
N GLN A 74 3.30 -15.95 9.80
CA GLN A 74 2.16 -16.08 8.88
C GLN A 74 1.86 -14.76 8.17
N ILE A 75 1.84 -13.65 8.92
CA ILE A 75 1.66 -12.30 8.36
C ILE A 75 2.76 -11.98 7.35
N ARG A 76 4.04 -12.23 7.68
CA ARG A 76 5.17 -12.03 6.76
C ARG A 76 5.01 -12.82 5.47
N GLN A 77 4.58 -14.08 5.54
CA GLN A 77 4.34 -14.90 4.36
C GLN A 77 3.18 -14.37 3.50
N GLY A 78 2.07 -13.96 4.13
CA GLY A 78 0.95 -13.35 3.46
C GLY A 78 1.32 -12.01 2.80
N PHE A 79 2.07 -11.17 3.52
CA PHE A 79 2.60 -9.90 3.00
C PHE A 79 3.54 -10.14 1.81
N LYS A 80 4.47 -11.09 1.91
CA LYS A 80 5.33 -11.48 0.79
C LYS A 80 4.49 -11.83 -0.44
N THR A 81 3.45 -12.63 -0.26
CA THR A 81 2.54 -13.01 -1.36
C THR A 81 1.84 -11.78 -1.95
N ALA A 82 1.33 -10.88 -1.12
CA ALA A 82 0.68 -9.65 -1.55
C ALA A 82 1.64 -8.73 -2.35
N LEU A 83 2.84 -8.47 -1.81
CA LEU A 83 3.84 -7.63 -2.46
C LEU A 83 4.28 -8.23 -3.81
N MET A 84 4.51 -9.53 -3.86
CA MET A 84 4.88 -10.22 -5.11
C MET A 84 3.79 -10.11 -6.18
N ASN A 85 2.51 -10.13 -5.79
CA ASN A 85 1.41 -9.89 -6.74
C ASN A 85 1.45 -8.47 -7.29
N LEU A 86 1.72 -7.45 -6.46
CA LEU A 86 1.86 -6.07 -6.93
C LEU A 86 3.03 -5.89 -7.89
N LEU A 87 4.18 -6.49 -7.60
CA LEU A 87 5.37 -6.39 -8.44
C LEU A 87 5.19 -7.05 -9.80
N LYS A 88 4.46 -8.18 -9.86
CA LYS A 88 4.05 -8.79 -11.14
C LYS A 88 3.18 -7.86 -11.98
N LEU A 89 2.45 -6.94 -11.33
CA LEU A 89 1.67 -5.89 -11.98
C LEU A 89 2.48 -4.61 -12.22
N ARG A 90 3.81 -4.65 -12.02
CA ARG A 90 4.74 -3.52 -12.12
C ARG A 90 4.41 -2.36 -11.19
N VAL A 91 3.84 -2.63 -10.01
CA VAL A 91 3.54 -1.61 -9.00
C VAL A 91 4.41 -1.82 -7.76
N PHE A 92 5.15 -0.78 -7.38
CA PHE A 92 5.95 -0.74 -6.15
C PHE A 92 5.40 0.34 -5.19
N PRO A 93 4.81 -0.02 -4.04
CA PRO A 93 4.38 0.96 -3.04
C PRO A 93 5.60 1.69 -2.46
N ARG A 94 5.58 3.02 -2.48
CA ARG A 94 6.68 3.84 -1.93
C ARG A 94 6.43 4.23 -0.48
N ASP A 95 5.18 4.54 -0.14
CA ASP A 95 4.77 4.74 1.24
C ASP A 95 4.51 3.38 1.91
N ARG A 96 5.27 3.08 2.96
CA ARG A 96 5.41 1.74 3.54
C ARG A 96 5.22 1.79 5.05
N GLY A 97 4.65 0.72 5.61
CA GLY A 97 4.51 0.56 7.05
C GLY A 97 3.37 -0.38 7.43
N LEU A 98 3.31 -0.73 8.72
CA LEU A 98 2.26 -1.62 9.26
C LEU A 98 0.84 -1.12 8.93
N HIS A 99 0.62 0.18 9.06
CA HIS A 99 -0.70 0.79 8.90
C HIS A 99 -1.27 0.73 7.48
N LYS A 100 -0.44 0.38 6.48
CA LYS A 100 -0.81 0.18 5.08
C LYS A 100 -1.16 -1.27 4.75
N GLN A 101 -1.29 -2.11 5.77
CA GLN A 101 -1.55 -3.53 5.64
C GLN A 101 -2.77 -3.93 6.45
N LEU A 102 -3.60 -4.79 5.87
CA LEU A 102 -4.68 -5.47 6.58
C LEU A 102 -4.41 -6.97 6.58
N TRP A 103 -4.53 -7.58 7.75
CA TRP A 103 -4.37 -9.02 7.91
C TRP A 103 -5.74 -9.70 8.08
N ASP A 104 -6.05 -10.62 7.18
CA ASP A 104 -7.17 -11.53 7.28
C ASP A 104 -6.69 -12.87 7.85
N LYS A 105 -6.90 -13.07 9.15
CA LYS A 105 -6.52 -14.31 9.82
C LYS A 105 -7.33 -15.52 9.34
N ALA A 106 -8.59 -15.32 8.92
CA ALA A 106 -9.45 -16.43 8.49
C ALA A 106 -9.00 -16.98 7.13
N GLU A 107 -8.64 -16.08 6.22
CA GLU A 107 -8.19 -16.42 4.86
C GLU A 107 -6.65 -16.53 4.74
N ASN A 108 -5.92 -16.30 5.84
CA ASN A 108 -4.46 -16.24 5.89
C ASN A 108 -3.88 -15.31 4.80
N LYS A 109 -4.47 -14.11 4.69
CA LYS A 109 -4.27 -13.22 3.54
C LYS A 109 -3.95 -11.80 3.99
N CYS A 110 -2.91 -11.24 3.37
CA CYS A 110 -2.55 -9.83 3.53
C CYS A 110 -3.12 -9.02 2.37
N TYR A 111 -3.61 -7.82 2.70
CA TYR A 111 -3.95 -6.79 1.72
C TYR A 111 -3.05 -5.58 1.93
N ILE A 112 -2.62 -4.99 0.82
CA ILE A 112 -1.87 -3.73 0.80
C ILE A 112 -2.84 -2.64 0.33
N VAL A 113 -2.83 -1.50 1.02
CA VAL A 113 -3.73 -0.36 0.77
C VAL A 113 -2.94 0.93 0.68
N ASP A 114 -3.61 1.99 0.21
CA ASP A 114 -3.09 3.36 0.12
C ASP A 114 -1.90 3.49 -0.86
N PHE A 115 -2.25 3.49 -2.14
CA PHE A 115 -1.37 3.62 -3.29
C PHE A 115 -1.28 5.07 -3.78
N GLU A 116 -1.46 6.05 -2.90
CA GLU A 116 -1.31 7.46 -3.29
C GLU A 116 0.13 7.80 -3.70
N SER A 117 1.08 6.98 -3.23
CA SER A 117 2.49 7.02 -3.59
C SER A 117 2.99 5.62 -3.99
N TYR A 118 3.04 5.37 -5.30
CA TYR A 118 3.67 4.18 -5.88
C TYR A 118 4.61 4.58 -7.03
N GLY A 119 5.54 3.67 -7.36
CA GLY A 119 6.37 3.74 -8.55
C GLY A 119 6.11 2.54 -9.48
N VAL A 120 6.63 2.65 -10.70
CA VAL A 120 6.67 1.52 -11.63
C VAL A 120 7.81 0.59 -11.19
N ALA A 121 7.49 -0.67 -10.92
CA ALA A 121 8.50 -1.66 -10.57
C ALA A 121 9.20 -2.13 -11.85
N ASP A 122 10.47 -1.76 -12.05
CA ASP A 122 11.33 -2.32 -13.09
C ASP A 122 12.04 -3.58 -12.59
N VAL A 123 11.23 -4.55 -12.18
CA VAL A 123 11.74 -5.81 -11.65
C VAL A 123 11.52 -6.88 -12.72
N GLN A 124 12.58 -7.19 -13.48
CA GLN A 124 12.54 -8.26 -14.48
C GLN A 124 12.23 -9.62 -13.84
N GLU A 125 12.69 -9.83 -12.60
CA GLU A 125 12.42 -11.02 -11.79
C GLU A 125 11.93 -10.63 -10.40
N PRO A 126 10.61 -10.54 -10.14
CA PRO A 126 10.07 -10.16 -8.84
C PRO A 126 10.67 -10.94 -7.65
N ASP A 127 11.12 -12.17 -7.88
CA ASP A 127 11.72 -13.03 -6.85
C ASP A 127 13.13 -12.58 -6.42
N SER A 128 13.76 -11.67 -7.18
CA SER A 128 15.06 -11.09 -6.85
C SER A 128 15.02 -10.04 -5.73
N ILE A 129 13.82 -9.61 -5.31
CA ILE A 129 13.71 -8.62 -4.23
C ILE A 129 14.25 -9.17 -2.91
N CYS A 130 15.02 -8.34 -2.20
CA CYS A 130 15.45 -8.68 -0.85
C CYS A 130 14.27 -8.55 0.12
N MET A 131 13.59 -9.67 0.39
CA MET A 131 12.41 -9.67 1.26
C MET A 131 12.72 -9.20 2.69
N ASN A 132 13.91 -9.46 3.22
CA ASN A 132 14.30 -8.99 4.55
C ASN A 132 14.30 -7.45 4.63
N LYS A 133 14.78 -6.77 3.58
CA LYS A 133 14.69 -5.31 3.49
C LYS A 133 13.24 -4.85 3.44
N GLN A 134 12.38 -5.56 2.71
CA GLN A 134 10.96 -5.23 2.66
C GLN A 134 10.30 -5.43 4.03
N TYR A 135 10.61 -6.49 4.77
CA TYR A 135 10.10 -6.63 6.14
C TYR A 135 10.54 -5.47 7.03
N HIS A 136 11.77 -4.97 6.89
CA HIS A 136 12.20 -3.79 7.61
C HIS A 136 11.42 -2.53 7.19
N TYR A 137 11.36 -2.21 5.90
CA TYR A 137 10.65 -1.01 5.41
C TYR A 137 9.16 -0.99 5.71
N TRP A 138 8.55 -2.16 5.86
CA TRP A 138 7.13 -2.31 6.20
C TRP A 138 6.89 -2.48 7.70
N ASN A 139 7.92 -2.33 8.53
CA ASN A 139 7.87 -2.51 9.99
C ASN A 139 7.38 -3.90 10.43
N LEU A 140 7.71 -4.93 9.63
CA LEU A 140 7.44 -6.35 9.89
C LEU A 140 8.68 -7.09 10.42
N CYS A 141 9.82 -6.41 10.66
CA CYS A 141 10.99 -7.03 11.28
C CYS A 141 10.78 -7.19 12.79
N ASP A 142 11.51 -8.13 13.40
CA ASP A 142 11.59 -8.19 14.85
C ASP A 142 12.53 -7.09 15.35
N PHE A 143 12.11 -6.38 16.39
CA PHE A 143 12.94 -5.37 17.06
C PHE A 143 14.29 -5.92 17.57
N SER A 144 14.46 -7.23 17.64
CA SER A 144 15.70 -7.91 18.03
C SER A 144 16.75 -8.00 16.91
N THR A 145 16.36 -7.77 15.66
CA THR A 145 17.25 -7.86 14.51
C THR A 145 17.72 -6.46 14.14
N GLY A 146 18.87 -6.04 14.66
CA GLY A 146 19.44 -4.69 14.51
C GLY A 146 19.86 -4.31 13.08
N TYR A 147 18.92 -4.33 12.13
CA TYR A 147 19.10 -3.79 10.78
C TYR A 147 19.05 -2.26 10.85
N THR A 148 20.17 -1.62 10.53
CA THR A 148 20.28 -0.16 10.40
C THR A 148 19.83 0.27 9.00
N HIS A 149 19.28 1.48 8.91
CA HIS A 149 18.57 2.09 7.77
C HIS A 149 19.42 2.29 6.48
N ASP A 150 20.68 1.86 6.46
CA ASP A 150 21.62 2.30 5.42
C ASP A 150 21.67 1.30 4.26
N GLU A 151 20.75 1.42 3.29
CA GLU A 151 20.93 0.97 1.89
C GLU A 151 19.72 1.42 1.03
N VAL A 152 19.81 2.64 0.50
CA VAL A 152 18.76 3.36 -0.23
C VAL A 152 18.70 2.96 -1.71
N ASP A 153 17.49 2.59 -2.15
CA ASP A 153 16.86 2.66 -3.49
C ASP A 153 17.72 2.83 -4.77
N ASP A 154 18.38 1.78 -5.24
CA ASP A 154 19.04 1.73 -6.57
C ASP A 154 18.14 1.19 -7.71
N TRP A 155 16.90 0.78 -7.41
CA TRP A 155 16.03 0.01 -8.33
C TRP A 155 14.78 0.76 -8.80
N ILE A 156 14.65 2.03 -8.44
CA ILE A 156 13.48 2.84 -8.75
C ILE A 156 13.85 3.82 -9.85
N THR A 157 13.32 3.63 -11.05
CA THR A 157 13.38 4.69 -12.07
C THR A 157 12.50 5.85 -11.60
N HIS A 158 13.09 7.04 -11.57
CA HIS A 158 12.34 8.28 -11.44
C HIS A 158 11.56 8.47 -12.74
N GLU A 159 10.22 8.50 -12.67
CA GLU A 159 9.44 9.06 -13.77
C GLU A 159 9.83 10.55 -13.89
N GLU A 160 10.29 10.92 -15.07
CA GLU A 160 10.52 12.31 -15.47
C GLU A 160 9.22 13.10 -15.24
N GLU A 161 9.35 14.24 -14.57
CA GLU A 161 8.28 15.24 -14.50
C GLU A 161 8.11 15.82 -15.91
N ASP A 162 7.14 15.29 -16.66
CA ASP A 162 6.68 15.93 -17.89
C ASP A 162 5.87 17.19 -17.51
N ASP A 163 6.45 18.35 -17.83
CA ASP A 163 5.86 19.70 -17.80
C ASP A 163 4.63 19.87 -18.71
#